data_AF-A0A1M7QJ99-F1
#
_entry.id   AF-A0A1M7QJ99-F1
#
_cell.length_a   1.000
_cell.length_b   1.000
_cell.length_c   1.000
_cell.angle_alpha   90.00
_cell.angle_beta   90.00
_cell.angle_gamma   90.00
#
_symmetry.space_group_name_H-M   'P 1'
#
loop_
_entity.id
_entity.type
_entity.pdbx_description
1 polymer ?
#
loop_
_entity_poly.entity_id
_entity_poly.type
_entity_poly.pdbx_seq_one_letter_code
_entity_poly.pdbx_strand_id
1 'polypeptide(L)'
;RGDFKSSDSFIAFLGMDLRVSDSGQKNGRRSLTKRGCSEVRRLLHNAAMSACRSSTWKGFYNEHLSSGKATTQVLVMLSRKLARIAFSLLKNQSEYQPKGLIMA
;
A
#
# COMPACT_ATOMS: atom_id res chain seq x y z
N ARG A 1 2.48 -22.08 -0.75
CA ARG A 1 2.02 -20.76 -1.26
C ARG A 1 2.51 -19.72 -0.26
N GLY A 2 3.66 -19.07 -0.44
CA GLY A 2 4.15 -18.16 0.61
C GLY A 2 5.49 -17.45 0.38
N ASP A 3 6.40 -18.05 -0.39
CA ASP A 3 7.72 -17.42 -0.56
C ASP A 3 7.74 -16.39 -1.68
N PHE A 4 7.54 -15.13 -1.30
CA PHE A 4 7.83 -14.00 -2.17
C PHE A 4 9.29 -13.57 -1.97
N LYS A 5 10.06 -13.54 -3.06
CA LYS A 5 11.47 -13.09 -3.03
C LYS A 5 11.62 -11.63 -2.59
N SER A 6 10.63 -10.79 -2.94
CA SER A 6 10.64 -9.36 -2.63
C SER A 6 9.25 -8.86 -2.24
N SER A 7 9.21 -7.72 -1.54
CA SER A 7 7.97 -7.03 -1.20
C SER A 7 7.22 -6.57 -2.45
N ASP A 8 7.91 -6.23 -3.54
CA ASP A 8 7.26 -5.87 -4.81
C ASP A 8 6.55 -7.07 -5.46
N SER A 9 7.13 -8.27 -5.35
CA SER A 9 6.46 -9.49 -5.82
C SER A 9 5.18 -9.77 -5.03
N PHE A 10 5.19 -9.53 -3.73
CA PHE A 10 4.00 -9.62 -2.88
C PHE A 10 2.94 -8.58 -3.27
N ILE A 11 3.33 -7.32 -3.46
CA ILE A 11 2.42 -6.25 -3.87
C ILE A 11 1.80 -6.53 -5.25
N ALA A 12 2.60 -7.08 -6.18
CA ALA A 12 2.12 -7.48 -7.49
C ALA A 12 1.11 -8.63 -7.42
N PHE A 13 1.37 -9.62 -6.56
CA PHE A 13 0.45 -10.72 -6.30
C PHE A 13 -0.90 -10.23 -5.74
N LEU A 14 -0.89 -9.24 -4.84
CA LEU A 14 -2.12 -8.60 -4.33
C LEU A 14 -2.84 -7.75 -5.38
N GLY A 15 -2.17 -7.44 -6.50
CA GLY A 15 -2.66 -6.54 -7.54
C GLY A 15 -2.69 -5.09 -7.09
N MET A 16 -1.72 -4.68 -6.27
CA MET A 16 -1.56 -3.31 -5.76
C MET A 16 -0.40 -2.56 -6.45
N ASP A 17 0.19 -3.13 -7.49
CA ASP A 17 1.19 -2.52 -8.35
C ASP A 17 0.55 -1.69 -9.47
N LEU A 18 1.37 -0.84 -10.10
CA LEU A 18 0.96 -0.04 -11.25
C LEU A 18 1.26 -0.80 -12.53
N ARG A 19 0.26 -0.98 -13.38
CA ARG A 19 0.41 -1.51 -14.73
C ARG A 19 1.20 -0.52 -15.59
N VAL A 20 2.31 -1.01 -16.13
CA VAL A 20 3.07 -0.37 -17.20
C VAL A 20 2.43 -0.74 -18.54
N SER A 21 2.25 0.24 -19.43
CA SER A 21 1.66 0.04 -20.76
C SER A 21 2.45 0.82 -21.81
N ASP A 22 3.77 0.79 -21.67
CA ASP A 22 4.66 1.49 -22.58
C ASP A 22 5.00 0.63 -23.79
N SER A 23 5.32 1.31 -24.87
CA SER A 23 5.96 0.74 -26.05
C SER A 23 7.13 1.65 -26.43
N GLY A 24 8.01 1.21 -27.35
CA GLY A 24 9.14 2.03 -27.80
C GLY A 24 8.75 3.42 -28.33
N GLN A 25 7.48 3.64 -28.67
CA GLN A 25 6.95 4.91 -29.16
C GLN A 25 5.89 5.55 -28.23
N LYS A 26 5.49 4.90 -27.13
CA LYS A 26 4.36 5.35 -26.30
C LYS A 26 4.67 5.21 -24.81
N ASN A 27 4.53 6.32 -24.09
CA ASN A 27 4.48 6.33 -22.64
C ASN A 27 3.02 6.32 -22.18
N GLY A 28 2.56 5.16 -21.71
CA GLY A 28 1.18 4.94 -21.32
C GLY A 28 0.88 5.36 -19.88
N ARG A 29 -0.34 5.85 -19.64
CA ARG A 29 -0.83 6.18 -18.29
C ARG A 29 -0.70 4.96 -17.36
N ARG A 30 -0.11 5.18 -16.18
CA ARG A 30 -0.05 4.18 -15.13
C ARG A 30 -1.40 4.06 -14.43
N SER A 31 -1.89 2.84 -14.29
CA SER A 31 -3.10 2.51 -13.55
C SER A 31 -2.86 1.35 -12.61
N LEU A 32 -3.65 1.23 -11.54
CA LEU A 32 -3.55 0.09 -10.64
C LEU A 32 -3.87 -1.19 -11.42
N THR A 33 -3.05 -2.23 -11.26
CA THR A 33 -3.36 -3.51 -11.88
C THR A 33 -4.64 -4.09 -11.28
N LYS A 34 -5.41 -4.83 -12.09
CA LYS A 34 -6.59 -5.57 -11.63
C LYS A 34 -6.35 -7.08 -11.52
N ARG A 35 -5.10 -7.53 -11.67
CA ARG A 35 -4.71 -8.94 -11.79
C ARG A 35 -4.78 -9.74 -10.48
N GLY A 36 -4.76 -9.08 -9.32
CA GLY A 36 -4.91 -9.72 -8.00
C GLY A 36 -6.37 -9.82 -7.52
N CYS A 37 -6.57 -10.50 -6.39
CA CYS A 37 -7.90 -10.69 -5.78
C CYS A 37 -8.58 -9.35 -5.45
N SER A 38 -9.80 -9.14 -5.98
CA SER A 38 -10.58 -7.93 -5.76
C SER A 38 -10.90 -7.69 -4.28
N GLU A 39 -11.16 -8.77 -3.55
CA GLU A 39 -11.51 -8.70 -2.14
C GLU A 39 -10.34 -8.20 -1.28
N VAL A 40 -9.12 -8.65 -1.55
CA VAL A 40 -7.94 -8.16 -0.83
C VAL A 40 -7.71 -6.67 -1.07
N ARG A 41 -7.91 -6.19 -2.31
CA ARG A 41 -7.83 -4.75 -2.59
C ARG A 41 -8.89 -3.96 -1.83
N ARG A 42 -10.12 -4.47 -1.75
CA ARG A 42 -11.23 -3.85 -1.00
C ARG A 42 -10.89 -3.76 0.49
N LEU A 43 -10.41 -4.85 1.08
CA LEU A 43 -10.02 -4.89 2.49
C LEU A 43 -8.85 -3.96 2.80
N LEU A 44 -7.83 -3.91 1.94
CA LEU A 44 -6.71 -2.97 2.08
C LEU A 44 -7.14 -1.50 1.96
N HIS A 45 -8.12 -1.21 1.12
CA HIS A 45 -8.69 0.13 1.02
C HIS A 45 -9.43 0.51 2.30
N ASN A 46 -10.26 -0.40 2.83
CA ASN A 46 -10.94 -0.20 4.11
C ASN A 46 -9.96 -0.02 5.27
N ALA A 47 -8.90 -0.83 5.31
CA ALA A 47 -7.83 -0.69 6.29
C ALA A 47 -7.16 0.69 6.19
N ALA A 48 -6.91 1.19 4.98
CA ALA A 48 -6.36 2.53 4.79
C ALA A 48 -7.33 3.65 5.20
N MET A 49 -8.64 3.50 4.97
CA MET A 49 -9.66 4.45 5.44
C MET A 49 -9.72 4.54 6.98
N SER A 50 -9.53 3.42 7.67
CA SER A 50 -9.40 3.43 9.13
C SER A 50 -8.06 4.04 9.57
N ALA A 51 -6.97 3.59 8.94
CA ALA A 51 -5.61 4.01 9.29
C ALA A 51 -5.40 5.51 9.12
N CYS A 52 -5.93 6.14 8.07
CA CYS A 52 -5.72 7.58 7.84
C CYS A 52 -6.25 8.49 8.96
N ARG A 53 -7.17 7.96 9.79
CA ARG A 53 -7.73 8.67 10.96
C ARG A 53 -6.88 8.47 12.22
N SER A 54 -5.95 7.51 12.23
CA SER A 54 -5.08 7.24 13.39
C SER A 54 -3.95 8.25 13.47
N SER A 55 -3.49 8.54 14.69
CA SER A 55 -2.36 9.46 14.94
C SER A 55 -1.08 9.05 14.19
N THR A 56 -0.85 7.74 14.05
CA THR A 56 0.33 7.18 13.37
C THR A 56 0.38 7.51 11.88
N TRP A 57 -0.75 7.53 11.18
CA TRP A 57 -0.80 7.67 9.72
C TRP A 57 -1.40 8.99 9.24
N LYS A 58 -2.02 9.77 10.13
CA LYS A 58 -2.60 11.07 9.82
C LYS A 58 -1.59 12.04 9.20
N GLY A 59 -0.33 12.02 9.66
CA GLY A 59 0.75 12.82 9.08
C GLY A 59 1.01 12.49 7.60
N PHE A 60 1.20 11.20 7.30
CA PHE A 60 1.40 10.71 5.92
C PHE A 60 0.21 11.04 5.00
N TYR A 61 -1.02 10.90 5.53
CA TYR A 61 -2.23 11.21 4.77
C TYR A 61 -2.31 12.71 4.43
N ASN A 62 -2.10 13.58 5.42
CA ASN A 62 -2.20 15.03 5.24
C ASN A 62 -1.11 15.59 4.33
N GLU A 63 0.13 15.09 4.44
CA GLU A 63 1.26 15.51 3.60
C GLU A 63 1.00 15.26 2.11
N HIS A 64 0.46 14.09 1.77
CA HIS A 64 0.14 13.77 0.39
C HIS A 64 -1.09 14.51 -0.13
N LEU A 65 -2.05 14.81 0.75
CA LEU A 65 -3.20 15.62 0.41
C LEU A 65 -2.80 17.08 0.15
N SER A 66 -1.93 17.67 0.97
CA SER A 66 -1.39 19.03 0.78
C SER A 66 -0.52 19.15 -0.47
N SER A 67 0.10 18.05 -0.90
CA SER A 67 0.81 17.94 -2.18
C SER A 67 -0.11 17.89 -3.42
N GLY A 68 -1.43 18.05 -3.24
CA GLY A 68 -2.41 18.11 -4.34
C GLY A 68 -2.86 16.74 -4.88
N LYS A 69 -2.60 15.64 -4.16
CA LYS A 69 -3.08 14.31 -4.59
C LYS A 69 -4.56 14.16 -4.24
N ALA A 70 -5.30 13.46 -5.11
CA ALA A 70 -6.68 13.13 -4.81
C ALA A 70 -6.78 12.17 -3.61
N THR A 71 -7.81 12.30 -2.79
CA THR A 71 -8.05 11.47 -1.59
C THR A 71 -7.92 9.97 -1.90
N THR A 72 -8.53 9.51 -2.99
CA THR A 72 -8.44 8.10 -3.41
C THR A 72 -7.00 7.66 -3.70
N GLN A 73 -6.19 8.53 -4.30
CA GLN A 73 -4.78 8.22 -4.55
C GLN A 73 -3.99 8.06 -3.25
N VAL A 74 -4.23 8.97 -2.29
CA VAL A 74 -3.57 8.91 -0.97
C VAL A 74 -3.97 7.64 -0.22
N LEU A 75 -5.26 7.28 -0.24
CA LEU A 75 -5.73 6.03 0.37
C LEU A 75 -5.09 4.81 -0.28
N VAL A 76 -4.99 4.76 -1.62
CA VAL A 76 -4.31 3.65 -2.32
C VAL A 76 -2.82 3.59 -1.99
N MET A 77 -2.14 4.75 -1.87
CA MET A 77 -0.75 4.81 -1.42
C MET A 77 -0.59 4.25 -0.01
N LEU A 78 -1.49 4.62 0.90
CA LEU A 78 -1.50 4.11 2.28
C LEU A 78 -1.79 2.60 2.30
N SER A 79 -2.78 2.11 1.55
CA SER A 79 -3.06 0.68 1.38
C SER A 79 -1.83 -0.10 0.93
N ARG A 80 -1.09 0.42 -0.07
CA ARG A 80 0.14 -0.20 -0.56
C ARG A 80 1.23 -0.22 0.52
N LYS A 81 1.35 0.86 1.31
CA LYS A 81 2.30 0.94 2.43
C LYS A 81 1.97 -0.08 3.52
N LEU A 82 0.70 -0.19 3.91
CA LEU A 82 0.23 -1.19 4.89
C LEU A 82 0.50 -2.62 4.42
N ALA A 83 0.24 -2.92 3.14
CA ALA A 83 0.55 -4.23 2.57
C ALA A 83 2.05 -4.57 2.63
N ARG A 84 2.95 -3.59 2.40
CA ARG A 84 4.40 -3.82 2.55
C ARG A 84 4.80 -4.08 4.00
N ILE A 85 4.16 -3.40 4.95
CA ILE A 85 4.40 -3.62 6.39
C ILE A 85 3.94 -5.03 6.76
N ALA A 86 2.72 -5.43 6.40
CA ALA A 86 2.20 -6.76 6.63
C ALA A 86 3.15 -7.84 6.07
N PHE A 87 3.68 -7.64 4.86
CA PHE A 87 4.67 -8.54 4.28
C PHE A 87 5.95 -8.64 5.13
N SER A 88 6.49 -7.51 5.60
CA SER A 88 7.69 -7.51 6.44
C SER A 88 7.47 -8.24 7.76
N LEU A 89 6.32 -8.02 8.40
CA LEU A 89 5.97 -8.66 9.67
C LEU A 89 5.80 -10.17 9.50
N LEU A 90 5.10 -10.61 8.45
CA LEU A 90 4.93 -12.02 8.12
C LEU A 90 6.27 -12.70 7.79
N LYS A 91 7.16 -12.00 7.05
CA LYS A 91 8.47 -12.56 6.70
C LYS A 91 9.39 -12.71 7.91
N ASN A 92 9.35 -11.73 8.82
CA ASN A 92 10.21 -11.70 10.00
C ASN A 92 9.58 -12.37 11.24
N GLN A 93 8.34 -12.85 11.15
CA GLN A 93 7.56 -13.39 12.26
C GLN A 93 7.56 -12.44 13.47
N SER A 94 7.35 -11.15 13.20
CA SER A 94 7.44 -10.09 14.20
C SER A 94 6.14 -9.31 14.33
N GLU A 95 5.98 -8.59 15.43
CA GLU A 95 4.82 -7.75 15.67
C GLU A 95 5.04 -6.31 15.19
N TYR A 96 3.94 -5.61 14.92
CA TYR A 96 3.98 -4.20 14.53
C TYR A 96 4.33 -3.33 15.72
N GLN A 97 5.43 -2.57 15.63
CA GLN A 97 5.86 -1.62 16.65
C GLN A 97 5.63 -0.18 16.14
N PRO A 98 4.56 0.52 16.57
CA PRO A 98 4.32 1.89 16.18
C PRO A 98 5.39 2.82 16.77
N LYS A 99 5.91 3.75 15.96
CA LYS A 99 7.01 4.68 16.32
C LYS A 99 6.61 5.78 17.32
N GLY A 100 5.64 5.52 18.19
CA GLY A 100 5.15 6.42 19.23
C GLY A 100 4.67 5.73 20.49
N LEU A 101 4.80 4.39 20.59
CA LEU A 101 4.62 3.67 21.84
C LEU A 101 6.01 3.51 22.45
N ILE A 102 6.43 4.47 23.26
CA ILE A 102 7.44 4.18 24.28
C ILE A 102 6.71 3.27 25.27
N MET A 103 6.97 1.97 25.22
CA MET A 103 6.58 1.09 26.32
C MET A 103 7.39 1.53 27.54
N ALA A 104 6.71 2.16 28.49
CA ALA A 104 7.18 2.27 29.86
C ALA A 104 6.79 1.00 30.63
#